data_AF-A0A085ZPG6-F1
#
_entry.id   AF-A0A085ZPG6-F1
#
_cell.length_a   1.000
_cell.length_b   1.000
_cell.length_c   1.000
_cell.angle_alpha   90.00
_cell.angle_beta   90.00
_cell.angle_gamma   90.00
#
_symmetry.space_group_name_H-M   'P 1'
#
loop_
_entity.id
_entity.type
_entity.pdbx_description
1 polymer ?
#
loop_
_entity_poly.entity_id
_entity_poly.type
_entity_poly.pdbx_seq_one_letter_code
_entity_poly.pdbx_strand_id
1 'polypeptide(L)' 'MRNKNKEIISQIDNALLNVEMNDVTRELFMMLREEIPKAKTKEEKLKIALKLVDAITTVANIASMFQ' A
#
# COMPACT_ATOMS: atom_id res chain seq x y z
N MET A 1 15.52 5.94 7.85
CA MET A 1 14.31 5.09 7.67
C MET A 1 13.05 5.65 8.33
N ARG A 2 13.08 6.25 9.53
CA ARG A 2 11.86 6.81 10.16
C ARG A 2 11.11 7.82 9.28
N ASN A 3 11.80 8.64 8.48
CA ASN A 3 11.14 9.57 7.55
C ASN A 3 10.48 8.88 6.35
N LYS A 4 11.11 7.86 5.76
CA LYS A 4 10.55 7.15 4.59
C LYS A 4 9.26 6.41 4.92
N ASN A 5 9.17 5.78 6.10
CA ASN A 5 7.95 5.11 6.53
C ASN A 5 6.80 6.12 6.72
N LYS A 6 7.08 7.31 7.28
CA LYS A 6 6.09 8.38 7.43
C LYS A 6 5.60 8.89 6.08
N GLU A 7 6.50 9.04 5.11
CA GLU A 7 6.17 9.46 3.75
C GLU A 7 5.27 8.45 3.04
N ILE A 8 5.60 7.16 3.09
CA ILE A 8 4.77 6.08 2.52
C ILE A 8 3.38 6.05 3.19
N ILE A 9 3.32 6.13 4.52
CA ILE A 9 2.04 6.17 5.24
C ILE A 9 1.24 7.41 4.83
N SER A 10 1.87 8.58 4.69
CA SER A 10 1.20 9.79 4.24
C SER A 10 0.63 9.66 2.82
N GLN A 11 1.33 8.95 1.92
CA GLN A 11 0.83 8.68 0.57
C GLN A 11 -0.35 7.69 0.58
N ILE A 12 -0.29 6.67 1.44
CA ILE A 12 -1.40 5.72 1.64
C ILE A 12 -2.63 6.47 2.18
N ASP A 13 -2.45 7.31 3.21
CA ASP A 13 -3.55 8.10 3.79
C ASP A 13 -4.16 9.05 2.76
N ASN A 14 -3.33 9.67 1.92
CA ASN A 14 -3.79 10.52 0.83
C ASN A 14 -4.59 9.73 -0.22
N ALA A 15 -4.12 8.54 -0.60
CA ALA A 15 -4.81 7.69 -1.57
C ALA A 15 -6.16 7.22 -1.04
N LEU A 16 -6.22 6.78 0.23
CA LEU A 16 -7.46 6.34 0.87
C LEU A 16 -8.55 7.42 0.92
N LEU A 17 -8.16 8.70 0.96
CA LEU A 17 -9.07 9.84 1.02
C LEU A 17 -9.48 10.36 -0.37
N ASN A 18 -8.56 10.31 -1.35
CA ASN A 18 -8.70 11.07 -2.59
C ASN A 18 -8.77 10.21 -3.86
N VAL A 19 -8.56 8.90 -3.78
CA VAL A 19 -8.57 8.00 -4.93
C VAL A 19 -9.75 7.05 -4.81
N GLU A 20 -10.57 6.99 -5.85
CA GLU A 20 -11.60 5.97 -5.97
C GLU A 20 -10.92 4.60 -6.22
N MET A 21 -11.22 3.65 -5.34
CA MET A 21 -10.64 2.31 -5.37
C MET A 21 -11.68 1.31 -4.88
N ASN A 22 -11.59 0.07 -5.35
CA ASN A 22 -12.46 -1.01 -4.89
C ASN A 22 -12.12 -1.41 -3.43
N ASP A 23 -13.03 -2.15 -2.80
CA ASP A 23 -12.90 -2.53 -1.40
C ASP A 23 -11.65 -3.39 -1.10
N VAL A 24 -11.24 -4.24 -2.04
CA VAL A 24 -10.04 -5.10 -1.90
C VAL A 24 -8.77 -4.24 -1.85
N THR A 25 -8.65 -3.26 -2.74
CA THR A 25 -7.52 -2.32 -2.76
C THR A 25 -7.51 -1.45 -1.49
N ARG A 26 -8.69 -0.99 -1.05
CA ARG A 26 -8.83 -0.19 0.17
C ARG A 26 -8.37 -0.96 1.40
N GLU A 27 -8.83 -2.20 1.56
CA GLU A 27 -8.45 -3.07 2.67
C GLU A 27 -6.93 -3.33 2.68
N LEU A 28 -6.34 -3.60 1.51
CA LEU A 28 -4.91 -3.80 1.37
C LEU A 28 -4.10 -2.57 1.79
N PHE A 29 -4.54 -1.37 1.41
CA PHE A 29 -3.91 -0.11 1.82
C PHE A 29 -4.04 0.14 3.33
N MET A 30 -5.18 -0.19 3.94
CA MET A 30 -5.35 -0.10 5.40
C MET A 30 -4.43 -1.07 6.15
N MET A 31 -4.31 -2.33 5.70
CA MET A 31 -3.38 -3.30 6.28
C MET A 31 -1.93 -2.81 6.19
N LEU A 32 -1.51 -2.31 5.03
CA LEU A 32 -0.16 -1.79 4.81
C LEU A 32 0.16 -0.60 5.72
N ARG A 33 -0.79 0.34 5.88
CA ARG A 33 -0.68 1.48 6.80
C ARG A 33 -0.35 1.04 8.23
N GLU A 34 -0.98 -0.05 8.69
CA GLU A 34 -0.76 -0.59 10.04
C GLU A 34 0.53 -1.42 10.18
N GLU A 35 0.94 -2.14 9.15
CA GLU A 35 2.11 -3.03 9.18
C GLU A 35 3.44 -2.26 9.04
N ILE A 36 3.49 -1.21 8.21
CA ILE A 36 4.70 -0.38 7.98
C ILE A 36 5.38 0.13 9.27
N PRO A 37 4.67 0.67 10.27
CA PRO A 37 5.31 1.11 11.52
C PRO A 37 5.77 -0.04 12.40
N LYS A 38 5.19 -1.25 12.24
CA LYS A 38 5.49 -2.45 13.04
C LYS A 38 6.72 -3.21 12.53
N ALA A 39 7.08 -3.07 11.26
CA ALA A 39 8.22 -3.77 10.65
C ALA A 39 9.58 -3.26 11.16
N LYS A 40 10.30 -4.13 11.89
CA LYS A 40 11.59 -3.80 12.51
C LYS A 40 12.75 -4.42 11.71
N THR A 41 12.55 -5.63 11.21
CA THR A 41 13.55 -6.41 10.47
C THR A 41 13.58 -6.07 8.98
N LYS A 42 14.65 -6.46 8.28
CA LYS A 42 14.74 -6.33 6.82
C LYS A 42 13.72 -7.23 6.11
N GLU A 43 13.48 -8.42 6.64
CA GLU A 43 12.55 -9.38 6.05
C GLU A 43 11.09 -8.91 6.14
N GLU A 44 10.67 -8.36 7.28
CA GLU A 44 9.33 -7.77 7.44
C GLU A 44 9.13 -6.60 6.47
N LYS A 45 10.15 -5.75 6.30
CA LYS A 45 10.10 -4.64 5.34
C LYS A 45 10.00 -5.12 3.90
N LEU A 46 10.68 -6.21 3.56
CA LEU A 46 10.61 -6.81 2.23
C LEU A 46 9.21 -7.40 1.97
N LYS A 47 8.61 -8.08 2.96
CA LYS A 47 7.23 -8.59 2.86
C LYS A 47 6.23 -7.46 2.60
N ILE A 48 6.37 -6.33 3.30
CA ILE A 48 5.52 -5.15 3.08
C ILE A 48 5.73 -4.57 1.67
N ALA A 49 6.97 -4.50 1.19
CA ALA A 49 7.26 -4.02 -0.15
C ALA A 49 6.63 -4.91 -1.24
N LEU A 50 6.65 -6.23 -1.06
CA LEU A 50 5.99 -7.17 -1.97
C LEU A 50 4.47 -6.99 -1.97
N LYS A 51 3.84 -6.89 -0.80
CA LYS A 51 2.41 -6.60 -0.67
C LYS A 51 2.01 -5.27 -1.32
N LEU A 52 2.84 -4.24 -1.22
CA LEU A 52 2.63 -2.95 -1.89
C LEU A 52 2.67 -3.08 -3.41
N VAL A 53 3.63 -3.84 -3.95
CA VAL A 53 3.74 -4.09 -5.39
C VAL A 53 2.52 -4.86 -5.88
N ASP A 54 2.10 -5.91 -5.16
CA ASP A 54 0.89 -6.68 -5.49
C ASP A 54 -0.38 -5.82 -5.47
N ALA A 55 -0.47 -4.87 -4.54
CA ALA A 55 -1.58 -3.91 -4.50
C ALA A 55 -1.62 -3.08 -5.78
N ILE A 56 -0.47 -2.53 -6.18
CA ILE A 56 -0.35 -1.66 -7.35
C ILE A 56 -0.58 -2.45 -8.65
N THR A 57 -0.02 -3.65 -8.78
CA THR A 57 -0.19 -4.49 -9.98
C THR A 57 -1.62 -5.01 -10.11
N THR A 58 -2.27 -5.37 -9.00
CA THR A 58 -3.70 -5.74 -9.01
C THR A 58 -4.55 -4.56 -9.47
N VAL A 59 -4.30 -3.35 -8.97
CA VAL A 59 -4.99 -2.13 -9.42
C VAL A 59 -4.74 -1.84 -10.90
N ALA A 60 -3.48 -1.97 -11.37
CA ALA A 60 -3.13 -1.75 -12.77
C ALA A 60 -3.81 -2.76 -13.71
N ASN A 61 -3.85 -4.04 -13.32
CA ASN A 61 -4.53 -5.07 -14.09
C ASN A 61 -6.05 -4.82 -14.15
N ILE A 62 -6.68 -4.45 -13.03
CA ILE A 62 -8.10 -4.10 -13.01
C ILE A 62 -8.35 -2.86 -13.88
N ALA A 63 -7.54 -1.80 -13.77
CA ALA A 63 -7.68 -0.59 -14.59
C ALA A 63 -7.56 -0.89 -16.09
N SER A 64 -6.64 -1.77 -16.50
CA SER A 64 -6.49 -2.18 -17.90
C SER A 64 -7.68 -2.98 -18.46
N MET A 65 -8.49 -3.63 -17.62
CA MET A 65 -9.70 -4.33 -18.06
C MET A 65 -10.86 -3.39 -18.40
N PHE A 66 -10.79 -2.12 -17.98
CA PHE A 66 -11.80 -1.10 -18.24
C PHE A 66 -11.36 -0.06 -19.29
N GLN A 67 -10.17 -0.21 -19.91
CA GLN A 67 -9.71 0.56 -21.07
C GLN A 67 -10.02 -0.17 -22.37
#